data_AF-A0A1C3EMK9-F1
#
_entry.id   AF-A0A1C3EMK9-F1
#
_cell.length_a   1.000
_cell.length_b   1.000
_cell.length_c   1.000
_cell.angle_alpha   90.00
_cell.angle_beta   90.00
_cell.angle_gamma   90.00
#
_symmetry.space_group_name_H-M   'P 1'
#
loop_
_entity.id
_entity.type
_entity.pdbx_description
1 polymer ?
#
loop_
_entity_poly.entity_id
_entity_poly.type
_entity_poly.pdbx_seq_one_letter_code
_entity_poly.pdbx_strand_id
1 'polypeptide(L)'
;MLSLASLKRQFYVGKVLSQTTSIKVKGKEQLQTTWQVTIGPKRRGELSIPRLRIGKQRTSPITVTVVSSNGSGLKNKPSAVTIQTSIDRPRAYIGEVLTYRVKLLIRTNLSQTTIEPPTGNKVSVSQVNGDSKSEELINGMPVITLTRTYLVTPADTGNIRLTGAVFKGYQVKNGKVAKVQTRRKGKDILMVIKPPARKGTWLPAREFKVKQSWQSDSNGKFKVGEAVTRHIEIRTKGLAQSHLPDLNFSYPSSVRVYNEKPTYESKSGYSIMHFKQVLIPREAGTILLPGMKLKWWNTAKSASSNANIAAKKLVVNPSPDKAVDLIDRPAGTDIDSGWLPEMPAMPQSLSSFFSWQGVALLFAVMWLISTAFWLRTRKRPSPIITPGMQKQEDTLSALYQAALDKDAVKIATLFQLWQKGHLAVPLQKALNTEVDNIQNAEFCENKKGWTNKKLLKLLKKARSHKNIKKMMSSLANITPE
;
A
#
# COMPACT_ATOMS: atom_id res chain seq x y z
N MET A 1 4.11 28.75 -33.83
CA MET A 1 2.67 28.46 -34.03
C MET A 1 2.49 27.17 -34.84
N LEU A 2 1.40 26.43 -34.58
CA LEU A 2 1.03 25.19 -35.29
C LEU A 2 0.31 25.53 -36.60
N SER A 3 0.82 25.05 -37.74
CA SER A 3 0.17 25.24 -39.05
C SER A 3 -0.63 24.00 -39.45
N LEU A 4 -1.91 24.19 -39.76
CA LEU A 4 -2.87 23.14 -40.11
C LEU A 4 -3.36 23.20 -41.57
N ALA A 5 -2.80 24.09 -42.38
CA ALA A 5 -3.26 24.32 -43.76
C ALA A 5 -3.18 23.05 -44.62
N SER A 6 -2.10 22.28 -44.48
CA SER A 6 -1.90 21.02 -45.20
C SER A 6 -2.99 19.97 -44.88
N LEU A 7 -3.52 20.01 -43.66
CA LEU A 7 -4.47 19.04 -43.14
C LEU A 7 -5.90 19.26 -43.70
N LYS A 8 -6.24 20.51 -44.06
CA LYS A 8 -7.54 20.89 -44.64
C LYS A 8 -7.84 20.25 -46.00
N ARG A 9 -6.84 19.72 -46.71
CA ARG A 9 -7.03 19.06 -48.02
C ARG A 9 -7.85 17.77 -47.89
N GLN A 10 -7.55 16.94 -46.89
CA GLN A 10 -8.18 15.63 -46.73
C GLN A 10 -9.08 15.53 -45.50
N PHE A 11 -9.02 16.52 -44.60
CA PHE A 11 -9.78 16.51 -43.34
C PHE A 11 -10.49 17.85 -43.11
N TYR A 12 -11.67 17.79 -42.50
CA TYR A 12 -12.23 18.89 -41.73
C TYR A 12 -11.38 19.09 -40.48
N VAL A 13 -11.05 20.34 -40.16
CA VAL A 13 -10.23 20.70 -39.01
C VAL A 13 -11.12 21.45 -38.03
N GLY A 14 -11.31 20.87 -36.85
CA GLY A 14 -12.09 21.44 -35.76
C GLY A 14 -11.27 22.34 -34.85
N LYS A 15 -11.79 22.58 -33.63
CA LYS A 15 -11.15 23.45 -32.63
C LYS A 15 -9.75 22.94 -32.27
N VAL A 16 -8.83 23.89 -32.18
CA VAL A 16 -7.46 23.66 -31.70
C VAL A 16 -7.41 24.06 -30.23
N LEU A 17 -7.06 23.12 -29.37
CA LEU A 17 -6.80 23.39 -27.95
C LEU A 17 -5.30 23.31 -27.71
N SER A 18 -4.76 24.28 -26.96
CA SER A 18 -3.36 24.28 -26.54
C SER A 18 -3.26 24.40 -25.03
N GLN A 19 -2.54 23.48 -24.40
CA GLN A 19 -2.26 23.52 -22.97
C GLN A 19 -0.75 23.55 -22.76
N THR A 20 -0.24 24.57 -22.07
CA THR A 20 1.17 24.66 -21.68
C THR A 20 1.30 24.29 -20.21
N THR A 21 2.11 23.28 -19.91
CA THR A 21 2.48 22.90 -18.54
C THR A 21 3.94 23.25 -18.29
N SER A 22 4.22 23.85 -17.13
CA SER A 22 5.58 24.06 -16.66
C SER A 22 6.00 22.87 -15.81
N ILE A 23 7.05 22.15 -16.23
CA ILE A 23 7.63 21.03 -15.49
C ILE A 23 9.04 21.40 -15.02
N LYS A 24 9.31 21.25 -13.73
CA LYS A 24 10.63 21.50 -13.15
C LYS A 24 11.47 20.23 -13.21
N VAL A 25 12.46 20.18 -14.08
CA VAL A 25 13.37 19.03 -14.24
C VAL A 25 14.79 19.46 -13.85
N LYS A 26 15.33 18.90 -12.76
CA LYS A 26 16.65 19.25 -12.21
C LYS A 26 16.84 20.75 -11.91
N GLY A 27 15.80 21.40 -11.37
CA GLY A 27 15.84 22.83 -11.01
C GLY A 27 15.69 23.80 -12.19
N LYS A 28 15.73 23.29 -13.43
CA LYS A 28 15.42 24.08 -14.62
C LYS A 28 13.93 23.94 -14.95
N GLU A 29 13.31 25.07 -15.23
CA GLU A 29 11.94 25.13 -15.71
C GLU A 29 11.91 24.69 -17.18
N GLN A 30 11.07 23.71 -17.50
CA GLN A 30 10.84 23.24 -18.86
C GLN A 30 9.36 23.38 -19.18
N LEU A 31 9.04 24.18 -20.19
CA LEU A 31 7.67 24.35 -20.69
C LEU A 31 7.36 23.23 -21.69
N GLN A 32 6.24 22.55 -21.49
CA GLN A 32 5.69 21.55 -22.41
C GLN A 32 4.32 22.03 -22.90
N THR A 33 4.21 22.35 -24.20
CA THR A 33 2.93 22.72 -24.84
C THR A 33 2.35 21.54 -25.60
N THR A 34 1.14 21.14 -25.23
CA THR A 34 0.36 20.09 -25.91
C THR A 34 -0.70 20.74 -26.79
N TRP A 35 -0.71 20.41 -28.08
CA TRP A 35 -1.72 20.84 -29.05
C TRP A 35 -2.66 19.68 -29.37
N GLN A 36 -3.95 19.86 -29.12
CA GLN A 36 -4.99 18.90 -29.45
C GLN A 36 -5.86 19.47 -30.58
N VAL A 37 -5.95 18.73 -31.68
CA VAL A 37 -6.68 19.13 -32.89
C VAL A 37 -7.69 18.05 -33.23
N THR A 38 -8.97 18.41 -33.24
CA THR A 38 -10.03 17.51 -33.72
C THR A 38 -10.04 17.53 -35.25
N ILE A 39 -10.01 16.36 -35.88
CA ILE A 39 -10.01 16.24 -37.35
C ILE A 39 -11.05 15.21 -37.79
N GLY A 40 -11.75 15.49 -38.88
CA GLY A 40 -12.74 14.59 -39.48
C GLY A 40 -12.41 14.29 -40.94
N PRO A 41 -12.39 13.04 -41.40
CA PRO A 41 -12.03 12.72 -42.78
C PRO A 41 -13.10 13.23 -43.77
N LYS A 42 -12.67 13.79 -44.91
CA LYS A 42 -13.58 14.27 -45.96
C LYS A 42 -14.07 13.16 -46.91
N ARG A 43 -13.31 12.07 -46.99
CA ARG A 43 -13.59 10.93 -47.88
C ARG A 43 -13.14 9.62 -47.25
N ARG A 44 -13.65 8.50 -47.78
CA ARG A 44 -13.25 7.15 -47.41
C ARG A 44 -11.93 6.76 -48.10
N GLY A 45 -11.34 5.65 -47.66
CA GLY A 45 -10.09 5.11 -48.19
C GLY A 45 -8.86 5.53 -47.40
N GLU A 46 -7.70 5.31 -47.97
CA GLU A 46 -6.42 5.66 -47.33
C GLU A 46 -6.18 7.17 -47.43
N LEU A 47 -6.10 7.83 -46.28
CA LEU A 47 -5.79 9.25 -46.13
C LEU A 47 -4.48 9.42 -45.39
N SER A 48 -3.75 10.49 -45.70
CA SER A 48 -2.52 10.83 -45.00
C SER A 48 -2.72 12.11 -44.19
N ILE A 49 -2.47 12.01 -42.89
CA ILE A 49 -2.23 13.17 -42.05
C ILE A 49 -0.82 13.68 -42.42
N PRO A 50 -0.74 14.83 -43.11
CA PRO A 50 0.53 15.31 -43.65
C PRO A 50 1.47 15.75 -42.52
N ARG A 51 2.75 15.93 -42.86
CA ARG A 51 3.72 16.55 -41.94
C ARG A 51 3.20 17.92 -41.51
N LEU A 52 3.07 18.12 -40.20
CA LEU A 52 2.64 19.37 -39.60
C LEU A 52 3.85 20.17 -39.12
N ARG A 53 3.79 21.49 -39.27
CA ARG A 53 4.86 22.40 -38.83
C ARG A 53 4.47 23.03 -37.49
N ILE A 54 5.34 22.91 -36.50
CA ILE A 54 5.22 23.53 -35.17
C ILE A 54 6.46 24.39 -34.95
N GLY A 55 6.33 25.70 -35.23
CA GLY A 55 7.50 26.60 -35.22
C GLY A 55 8.56 26.16 -36.24
N LYS A 56 9.76 25.80 -35.77
CA LYS A 56 10.87 25.28 -36.60
C LYS A 56 10.85 23.75 -36.75
N GLN A 57 10.00 23.02 -36.01
CA GLN A 57 9.93 21.56 -36.05
C GLN A 57 8.84 21.04 -37.00
N ARG A 58 8.99 19.78 -37.44
CA ARG A 58 8.04 19.08 -38.30
C ARG A 58 7.71 17.70 -37.74
N THR A 59 6.44 17.30 -37.82
CA THR A 59 6.02 15.93 -37.49
C THR A 59 6.30 14.97 -38.64
N SER A 60 6.29 13.68 -38.35
CA SER A 60 6.20 12.63 -39.38
C SER A 60 4.76 12.53 -39.90
N PRO A 61 4.56 12.15 -41.17
CA PRO A 61 3.23 11.89 -41.70
C PRO A 61 2.66 10.60 -41.12
N ILE A 62 1.33 10.51 -41.01
CA ILE A 62 0.64 9.33 -40.49
C ILE A 62 -0.44 8.93 -41.48
N THR A 63 -0.42 7.67 -41.93
CA THR A 63 -1.44 7.13 -42.83
C THR A 63 -2.59 6.52 -42.03
N VAL A 64 -3.82 6.84 -42.41
CA VAL A 64 -5.05 6.38 -41.76
C VAL A 64 -6.02 5.83 -42.80
N THR A 65 -6.56 4.64 -42.55
CA THR A 65 -7.58 4.03 -43.42
C THR A 65 -8.97 4.40 -42.92
N VAL A 66 -9.72 5.15 -43.71
CA VAL A 66 -11.08 5.61 -43.40
C VAL A 66 -12.10 4.66 -44.01
N VAL A 67 -12.78 3.89 -43.16
CA VAL A 67 -13.83 2.96 -43.56
C VAL A 67 -15.22 3.56 -43.35
N SER A 68 -16.21 3.09 -44.11
CA SER A 68 -17.63 3.46 -43.91
C SER A 68 -18.11 3.05 -42.53
N SER A 69 -18.91 3.88 -41.84
CA SER A 69 -19.53 3.56 -40.54
C SER A 69 -20.38 2.30 -40.55
N ASN A 70 -20.87 1.88 -41.73
CA ASN A 70 -21.69 0.68 -41.94
C ASN A 70 -20.94 -0.42 -42.73
N GLY A 71 -19.65 -0.23 -43.03
CA GLY A 71 -18.86 -1.21 -43.78
C GLY A 71 -18.35 -2.35 -42.91
N SER A 72 -18.13 -3.52 -43.51
CA SER A 72 -17.55 -4.71 -42.84
C SER A 72 -16.17 -4.46 -42.17
N GLY A 73 -15.53 -3.31 -42.42
CA GLY A 73 -14.32 -2.85 -41.71
C GLY A 73 -14.56 -2.45 -40.25
N LEU A 74 -15.81 -2.18 -39.83
CA LEU A 74 -16.19 -2.00 -38.42
C LEU A 74 -16.49 -3.30 -37.67
N LYS A 75 -16.25 -4.49 -38.26
CA LYS A 75 -16.30 -5.76 -37.52
C LYS A 75 -15.41 -5.73 -36.27
N ASN A 76 -14.35 -4.93 -36.28
CA ASN A 76 -13.58 -4.61 -35.09
C ASN A 76 -14.17 -3.40 -34.35
N LYS A 77 -15.34 -3.58 -33.72
CA LYS A 77 -15.74 -2.67 -32.63
C LYS A 77 -14.60 -2.65 -31.60
N PRO A 78 -14.07 -1.46 -31.23
CA PRO A 78 -12.99 -1.40 -30.25
C PRO A 78 -13.42 -2.14 -28.99
N SER A 79 -12.58 -3.07 -28.53
CA SER A 79 -12.90 -3.88 -27.36
C SER A 79 -13.33 -2.99 -26.20
N ALA A 80 -14.43 -3.39 -25.55
CA ALA A 80 -14.99 -2.71 -24.39
C ALA A 80 -13.94 -2.40 -23.30
N VAL A 81 -12.96 -3.29 -23.16
CA VAL A 81 -11.75 -3.08 -22.36
C VAL A 81 -10.54 -3.47 -23.18
N THR A 82 -9.54 -2.59 -23.22
CA THR A 82 -8.20 -2.88 -23.75
C THR A 82 -7.20 -2.81 -22.61
N ILE A 83 -6.30 -3.79 -22.53
CA ILE A 83 -5.20 -3.80 -21.58
C ILE A 83 -3.89 -3.55 -22.33
N GLN A 84 -3.10 -2.61 -21.83
CA GLN A 84 -1.74 -2.33 -22.27
C GLN A 84 -0.81 -2.54 -21.09
N THR A 85 0.28 -3.26 -21.30
CA THR A 85 1.25 -3.56 -20.25
C THR A 85 2.64 -3.20 -20.73
N SER A 86 3.45 -2.69 -19.81
CA SER A 86 4.86 -2.37 -20.08
C SER A 86 5.70 -2.60 -18.84
N ILE A 87 6.96 -2.94 -19.06
CA ILE A 87 8.00 -2.88 -18.04
C ILE A 87 8.96 -1.75 -18.41
N ASP A 88 9.53 -1.07 -17.44
CA ASP A 88 10.44 0.05 -17.68
C ASP A 88 11.72 -0.36 -18.43
N ARG A 89 12.15 -1.62 -18.28
CA ARG A 89 13.27 -2.21 -19.01
C ARG A 89 13.20 -3.74 -19.01
N PRO A 90 13.66 -4.39 -20.09
CA PRO A 90 13.69 -5.86 -20.18
C PRO A 90 14.97 -6.48 -19.59
N ARG A 91 15.98 -5.68 -19.21
CA ARG A 91 17.26 -6.15 -18.66
C ARG A 91 17.50 -5.50 -17.30
N ALA A 92 17.89 -6.30 -16.32
CA ALA A 92 18.18 -5.86 -14.95
C ALA A 92 19.22 -6.77 -14.30
N TYR A 93 19.63 -6.43 -13.08
CA TYR A 93 20.38 -7.36 -12.24
C TYR A 93 19.48 -8.03 -11.19
N ILE A 94 19.91 -9.17 -10.65
CA ILE A 94 19.21 -9.84 -9.54
C ILE A 94 19.02 -8.88 -8.35
N GLY A 95 17.83 -8.89 -7.75
CA GLY A 95 17.47 -8.01 -6.63
C GLY A 95 17.17 -6.56 -7.00
N GLU A 96 17.33 -6.17 -8.27
CA GLU A 96 16.95 -4.85 -8.78
C GLU A 96 15.43 -4.76 -8.97
N VAL A 97 14.82 -3.67 -8.54
CA VAL A 97 13.39 -3.41 -8.70
C VAL A 97 13.11 -2.83 -10.09
N LEU A 98 12.16 -3.45 -10.78
CA LEU A 98 11.62 -3.04 -12.07
C LEU A 98 10.21 -2.48 -11.89
N THR A 99 9.83 -1.54 -12.75
CA THR A 99 8.49 -0.93 -12.72
C THR A 99 7.64 -1.51 -13.83
N TYR A 100 6.60 -2.26 -13.48
CA TYR A 100 5.61 -2.80 -14.41
C TYR A 100 4.31 -1.99 -14.33
N ARG A 101 3.83 -1.49 -15.47
CA ARG A 101 2.61 -0.67 -15.56
C ARG A 101 1.54 -1.38 -16.34
N VAL A 102 0.33 -1.39 -15.78
CA VAL A 102 -0.90 -1.83 -16.45
C VAL A 102 -1.72 -0.59 -16.74
N LYS A 103 -2.00 -0.33 -18.02
CA LYS A 103 -2.91 0.72 -18.49
C LYS A 103 -4.15 0.06 -19.09
N LEU A 104 -5.30 0.28 -18.48
CA LEU A 104 -6.60 -0.17 -18.96
C LEU A 104 -7.32 0.99 -19.64
N LEU A 105 -7.85 0.73 -20.84
CA LEU A 105 -8.72 1.63 -21.59
C LEU A 105 -10.12 1.03 -21.57
N ILE A 106 -11.02 1.64 -20.80
CA ILE A 106 -12.37 1.15 -20.54
C ILE A 106 -13.36 2.05 -21.26
N ARG A 107 -14.17 1.46 -22.15
CA ARG A 107 -15.14 2.16 -23.03
C ARG A 107 -16.59 1.82 -22.69
N THR A 108 -16.82 1.17 -21.56
CA THR A 108 -18.14 0.71 -21.14
C THR A 108 -18.23 0.71 -19.61
N ASN A 109 -19.45 0.62 -19.08
CA ASN A 109 -19.65 0.47 -17.66
C ASN A 109 -19.33 -0.96 -17.23
N LEU A 110 -18.57 -1.11 -16.16
CA LEU A 110 -18.15 -2.39 -15.62
C LEU A 110 -18.54 -2.50 -14.15
N SER A 111 -18.86 -3.70 -13.70
CA SER A 111 -19.04 -4.07 -12.29
C SER A 111 -18.06 -5.18 -11.90
N GLN A 112 -17.79 -5.29 -10.58
CA GLN A 112 -16.95 -6.34 -9.99
C GLN A 112 -15.59 -6.48 -10.69
N THR A 113 -14.91 -5.35 -10.88
CA THR A 113 -13.62 -5.30 -11.58
C THR A 113 -12.48 -5.73 -10.68
N THR A 114 -11.56 -6.53 -11.21
CA THR A 114 -10.34 -6.95 -10.52
C THR A 114 -9.16 -6.96 -11.49
N ILE A 115 -7.99 -6.57 -11.00
CA ILE A 115 -6.72 -6.68 -11.71
C ILE A 115 -5.84 -7.64 -10.92
N GLU A 116 -5.65 -8.83 -11.46
CA GLU A 116 -4.68 -9.80 -10.96
C GLU A 116 -3.27 -9.33 -11.36
N PRO A 117 -2.30 -9.32 -10.41
CA PRO A 117 -0.94 -8.87 -10.67
C PRO A 117 -0.25 -9.75 -11.73
N PRO A 118 0.83 -9.26 -12.36
CA PRO A 118 1.71 -10.13 -13.14
C PRO A 118 2.36 -11.18 -12.22
N THR A 119 2.75 -12.31 -12.77
CA THR A 119 3.37 -13.42 -12.01
C THR A 119 4.56 -14.01 -12.74
N GLY A 120 5.51 -14.59 -12.03
CA GLY A 120 6.69 -15.22 -12.63
C GLY A 120 7.39 -16.11 -11.62
N ASN A 121 8.11 -17.13 -12.11
CA ASN A 121 8.89 -17.98 -11.23
C ASN A 121 10.04 -17.18 -10.59
N LYS A 122 10.23 -17.30 -9.28
CA LYS A 122 11.26 -16.57 -8.51
C LYS A 122 11.23 -15.05 -8.74
N VAL A 123 10.02 -14.49 -8.87
CA VAL A 123 9.80 -13.05 -8.98
C VAL A 123 8.85 -12.62 -7.87
N SER A 124 9.27 -11.63 -7.08
CA SER A 124 8.40 -10.96 -6.14
C SER A 124 7.70 -9.80 -6.82
N VAL A 125 6.39 -9.66 -6.59
CA VAL A 125 5.56 -8.59 -7.17
C VAL A 125 4.79 -7.90 -6.06
N SER A 126 4.94 -6.58 -5.95
CA SER A 126 4.17 -5.76 -5.00
C SER A 126 3.48 -4.60 -5.72
N GLN A 127 2.27 -4.26 -5.29
CA GLN A 127 1.53 -3.14 -5.88
C GLN A 127 1.98 -1.81 -5.28
N VAL A 128 2.11 -0.79 -6.12
CA VAL A 128 2.26 0.60 -5.67
C VAL A 128 0.86 1.16 -5.40
N ASN A 129 0.66 1.72 -4.20
CA ASN A 129 -0.61 2.33 -3.81
C ASN A 129 -0.95 3.55 -4.67
N GLY A 130 -2.25 3.78 -4.87
CA GLY A 130 -2.76 4.95 -5.61
C GLY A 130 -2.83 4.72 -7.11
N ASP A 131 -3.82 3.95 -7.55
CA ASP A 131 -4.14 3.85 -8.98
C ASP A 131 -4.46 5.25 -9.55
N SER A 132 -3.98 5.52 -10.76
CA SER A 132 -4.29 6.76 -11.46
C SER A 132 -5.44 6.52 -12.43
N LYS A 133 -6.53 7.28 -12.29
CA LYS A 133 -7.69 7.23 -13.16
C LYS A 133 -7.87 8.58 -13.86
N SER A 134 -8.05 8.57 -15.18
CA SER A 134 -8.41 9.74 -15.98
C SER A 134 -9.55 9.40 -16.93
N GLU A 135 -10.29 10.41 -17.37
CA GLU A 135 -11.29 10.30 -18.43
C GLU A 135 -10.80 11.12 -19.62
N GLU A 136 -10.70 10.49 -20.78
CA GLU A 136 -10.14 11.07 -22.00
C GLU A 136 -11.03 10.73 -23.19
N LEU A 137 -11.09 11.59 -24.19
CA LEU A 137 -11.76 11.30 -25.46
C LEU A 137 -10.75 10.66 -26.42
N ILE A 138 -10.90 9.36 -26.68
CA ILE A 138 -10.07 8.64 -27.67
C ILE A 138 -10.94 8.31 -28.88
N ASN A 139 -10.59 8.87 -30.03
CA ASN A 139 -11.38 8.77 -31.28
C ASN A 139 -12.84 9.23 -31.10
N GLY A 140 -13.05 10.32 -30.34
CA GLY A 140 -14.38 10.89 -30.08
C GLY A 140 -15.25 10.10 -29.09
N MET A 141 -14.76 8.99 -28.53
CA MET A 141 -15.47 8.20 -27.52
C MET A 141 -14.89 8.47 -26.12
N PRO A 142 -15.71 8.64 -25.08
CA PRO A 142 -15.23 8.72 -23.70
C PRO A 142 -14.58 7.39 -23.30
N VAL A 143 -13.34 7.48 -22.83
CA VAL A 143 -12.57 6.34 -22.35
C VAL A 143 -12.05 6.65 -20.96
N ILE A 144 -12.39 5.78 -20.01
CA ILE A 144 -11.77 5.76 -18.70
C ILE A 144 -10.42 5.06 -18.85
N THR A 145 -9.35 5.79 -18.55
CA THR A 145 -7.99 5.27 -18.45
C THR A 145 -7.66 4.99 -16.99
N LEU A 146 -7.39 3.73 -16.66
CA LEU A 146 -6.92 3.32 -15.34
C LEU A 146 -5.49 2.81 -15.44
N THR A 147 -4.58 3.39 -14.68
CA THR A 147 -3.18 2.98 -14.61
C THR A 147 -2.85 2.43 -13.22
N ARG A 148 -2.40 1.18 -13.18
CA ARG A 148 -1.89 0.51 -11.97
C ARG A 148 -0.42 0.18 -12.15
N THR A 149 0.37 0.44 -11.11
CA THR A 149 1.82 0.20 -11.12
C THR A 149 2.18 -0.90 -10.12
N TYR A 150 3.06 -1.80 -10.54
CA TYR A 150 3.65 -2.86 -9.74
C TYR A 150 5.18 -2.73 -9.73
N LEU A 151 5.78 -3.07 -8.59
CA LEU A 151 7.21 -3.28 -8.44
C LEU A 151 7.49 -4.77 -8.63
N VAL A 152 8.45 -5.09 -9.50
CA VAL A 152 8.81 -6.45 -9.87
C VAL A 152 10.28 -6.66 -9.51
N THR A 153 10.55 -7.57 -8.58
CA THR A 153 11.91 -7.85 -8.08
C THR A 153 12.28 -9.30 -8.40
N PRO A 154 13.21 -9.53 -9.34
CA PRO A 154 13.72 -10.87 -9.62
C PRO A 154 14.61 -11.39 -8.49
N ALA A 155 14.38 -12.63 -8.08
CA ALA A 155 15.14 -13.34 -7.07
C ALA A 155 16.11 -14.39 -7.66
N ASP A 156 16.22 -14.46 -9.00
CA ASP A 156 17.13 -15.36 -9.70
C ASP A 156 17.71 -14.70 -10.97
N THR A 157 18.70 -15.35 -11.56
CA THR A 157 19.40 -14.91 -12.77
C THR A 157 18.91 -15.64 -14.02
N GLY A 158 19.29 -15.14 -15.20
CA GLY A 158 18.94 -15.73 -16.49
C GLY A 158 17.67 -15.14 -17.10
N ASN A 159 17.08 -15.90 -18.02
CA ASN A 159 15.87 -15.50 -18.74
C ASN A 159 14.62 -15.85 -17.92
N ILE A 160 13.94 -14.83 -17.40
CA ILE A 160 12.75 -14.99 -16.56
C ILE A 160 11.52 -14.48 -17.32
N ARG A 161 10.52 -15.34 -17.49
CA ARG A 161 9.22 -14.96 -18.08
C ARG A 161 8.31 -14.37 -17.01
N LEU A 162 7.91 -13.11 -17.22
CA LEU A 162 6.86 -12.45 -16.47
C LEU A 162 5.53 -12.63 -17.21
N THR A 163 4.64 -13.42 -16.63
CA THR A 163 3.26 -13.58 -17.10
C THR A 163 2.50 -12.28 -16.88
N GLY A 164 1.86 -11.78 -17.94
CA GLY A 164 1.16 -10.50 -17.90
C GLY A 164 -0.04 -10.49 -16.96
N ALA A 165 -0.27 -9.35 -16.33
CA ALA A 165 -1.43 -9.08 -15.47
C ALA A 165 -2.77 -9.38 -16.17
N VAL A 166 -3.78 -9.78 -15.40
CA VAL A 166 -5.10 -10.15 -15.93
C VAL A 166 -6.16 -9.22 -15.36
N PHE A 167 -6.91 -8.58 -16.25
CA PHE A 167 -8.12 -7.87 -15.90
C PHE A 167 -9.34 -8.80 -16.01
N LYS A 168 -10.23 -8.71 -15.02
CA LYS A 168 -11.53 -9.38 -14.95
C LYS A 168 -12.62 -8.39 -14.56
N GLY A 169 -13.81 -8.51 -15.12
CA GLY A 169 -14.98 -7.74 -14.71
C GLY A 169 -16.21 -8.06 -15.57
N TYR A 170 -17.38 -7.57 -15.19
CA TYR A 170 -18.61 -7.79 -15.94
C TYR A 170 -19.11 -6.50 -16.56
N GLN A 171 -19.62 -6.56 -17.80
CA GLN A 171 -20.20 -5.39 -18.46
C GLN A 171 -21.58 -5.09 -17.88
N VAL A 172 -21.92 -3.82 -17.73
CA VAL A 172 -23.27 -3.38 -17.37
C VAL A 172 -23.92 -2.77 -18.60
N LYS A 173 -25.04 -3.37 -19.04
CA LYS A 173 -25.86 -2.87 -20.16
C LYS A 173 -27.29 -2.68 -19.66
N ASN A 174 -27.85 -1.49 -19.86
CA ASN A 174 -29.21 -1.13 -19.45
C ASN A 174 -29.49 -1.46 -17.96
N GLY A 175 -28.53 -1.17 -17.09
CA GLY A 175 -28.62 -1.46 -15.65
C GLY A 175 -28.48 -2.94 -15.27
N LYS A 176 -28.37 -3.86 -16.23
CA LYS A 176 -28.18 -5.30 -15.98
C LYS A 176 -26.72 -5.70 -16.17
N VAL A 177 -26.21 -6.50 -15.24
CA VAL A 177 -24.87 -7.09 -15.32
C VAL A 177 -24.89 -8.23 -16.34
N ALA A 178 -23.95 -8.22 -17.28
CA ALA A 178 -23.79 -9.27 -18.28
C ALA A 178 -23.37 -10.60 -17.62
N LYS A 179 -23.88 -11.72 -18.13
CA LYS A 179 -23.54 -13.06 -17.62
C LYS A 179 -22.10 -13.48 -17.90
N VAL A 180 -21.49 -12.94 -18.96
CA VAL A 180 -20.14 -13.29 -19.40
C VAL A 180 -19.13 -12.30 -18.85
N GLN A 181 -18.10 -12.82 -18.17
CA GLN A 181 -17.00 -12.01 -17.67
C GLN A 181 -16.13 -11.50 -18.83
N THR A 182 -15.89 -10.19 -18.87
CA THR A 182 -14.84 -9.61 -19.69
C THR A 182 -13.49 -9.91 -19.05
N ARG A 183 -12.69 -10.74 -19.71
CA ARG A 183 -11.31 -11.05 -19.33
C ARG A 183 -10.33 -10.49 -20.36
N ARG A 184 -9.27 -9.82 -19.90
CA ARG A 184 -8.18 -9.31 -20.75
C ARG A 184 -6.84 -9.59 -20.09
N LYS A 185 -5.94 -10.27 -20.79
CA LYS A 185 -4.58 -10.55 -20.30
C LYS A 185 -3.59 -9.62 -20.98
N GLY A 186 -2.67 -9.05 -20.20
CA GLY A 186 -1.52 -8.31 -20.71
C GLY A 186 -0.53 -9.20 -21.45
N LYS A 187 0.39 -8.58 -22.19
CA LYS A 187 1.47 -9.34 -22.85
C LYS A 187 2.40 -9.93 -21.80
N ASP A 188 2.84 -11.16 -22.04
CA ASP A 188 3.95 -11.74 -21.28
C ASP A 188 5.25 -11.05 -21.70
N ILE A 189 6.18 -10.87 -20.76
CA ILE A 189 7.43 -10.15 -20.97
C ILE A 189 8.59 -11.07 -20.59
N LEU A 190 9.56 -11.21 -21.48
CA LEU A 190 10.82 -11.89 -21.17
C LEU A 190 11.82 -10.89 -20.59
N MET A 191 12.29 -11.16 -19.38
CA MET A 191 13.31 -10.37 -18.69
C MET A 191 14.64 -11.11 -18.70
N VAL A 192 15.74 -10.39 -18.90
CA VAL A 192 17.10 -10.94 -18.81
C VAL A 192 17.75 -10.40 -17.54
N ILE A 193 17.96 -11.29 -16.57
CA ILE A 193 18.47 -10.94 -15.24
C ILE A 193 19.93 -11.34 -15.11
N LYS A 194 20.80 -10.36 -14.89
CA LYS A 194 22.24 -10.56 -14.72
C LYS A 194 22.59 -10.95 -13.28
N PRO A 195 23.63 -11.78 -13.08
CA PRO A 195 24.17 -12.07 -11.75
C PRO A 195 24.78 -10.82 -11.10
N PRO A 196 25.07 -10.86 -9.78
CA PRO A 196 25.77 -9.77 -9.11
C PRO A 196 27.12 -9.48 -9.78
N ALA A 197 27.38 -8.22 -10.10
CA ALA A 197 28.62 -7.80 -10.76
C ALA A 197 29.80 -7.57 -9.80
N ARG A 198 29.62 -7.91 -8.51
CA ARG A 198 30.64 -7.77 -7.46
C ARG A 198 30.39 -8.73 -6.32
N LYS A 199 31.45 -8.98 -5.54
CA LYS A 199 31.39 -9.69 -4.26
C LYS A 199 31.04 -8.73 -3.09
N GLY A 200 30.56 -9.30 -1.99
CA GLY A 200 30.14 -8.56 -0.78
C GLY A 200 28.75 -7.94 -0.90
N THR A 201 28.47 -6.89 -0.10
CA THR A 201 27.14 -6.25 -0.06
C THR A 201 26.67 -5.83 -1.45
N TRP A 202 25.56 -6.42 -1.88
CA TRP A 202 24.98 -6.24 -3.20
C TRP A 202 23.80 -5.26 -3.14
N LEU A 203 24.02 -4.04 -3.61
CA LEU A 203 23.02 -2.96 -3.64
C LEU A 203 22.85 -2.47 -5.08
N PRO A 204 22.07 -3.19 -5.92
CA PRO A 204 21.77 -2.77 -7.28
C PRO A 204 20.76 -1.62 -7.26
N ALA A 205 21.22 -0.42 -7.57
CA ALA A 205 20.34 0.73 -7.64
C ALA A 205 20.65 1.56 -8.88
N ARG A 206 19.65 2.28 -9.36
CA ARG A 206 19.78 3.24 -10.46
C ARG A 206 20.27 4.59 -9.94
N GLU A 207 19.80 4.95 -8.76
CA GLU A 207 20.24 6.10 -7.99
C GLU A 207 20.35 5.68 -6.52
N PHE A 208 21.41 6.11 -5.84
CA PHE A 208 21.63 5.89 -4.42
C PHE A 208 22.25 7.15 -3.84
N LYS A 209 21.54 7.78 -2.91
CA LYS A 209 21.97 9.01 -2.24
C LYS A 209 21.87 8.80 -0.75
N VAL A 210 22.84 9.31 -0.04
CA VAL A 210 22.86 9.32 1.42
C VAL A 210 23.09 10.74 1.87
N LYS A 211 22.29 11.20 2.82
CA LYS A 211 22.40 12.52 3.42
C LYS A 211 22.41 12.41 4.93
N GLN A 212 23.03 13.38 5.57
CA GLN A 212 22.92 13.57 7.01
C GLN A 212 22.50 15.00 7.31
N SER A 213 21.72 15.17 8.36
CA SER A 213 21.42 16.46 8.98
C SER A 213 21.51 16.34 10.50
N TRP A 214 21.67 17.48 11.16
CA TRP A 214 21.90 17.59 12.58
C TRP A 214 20.91 18.59 13.16
N GLN A 215 20.31 18.24 14.28
CA GLN A 215 19.46 19.12 15.06
C GLN A 215 20.04 19.21 16.47
N SER A 216 20.19 20.44 16.95
CA SER A 216 20.65 20.77 18.30
C SER A 216 20.12 22.15 18.63
N ASP A 217 19.84 22.33 19.91
CA ASP A 217 19.20 23.53 20.42
C ASP A 217 20.19 24.72 20.54
N SER A 218 21.50 24.48 20.39
CA SER A 218 22.55 25.45 20.75
C SER A 218 23.34 26.10 19.59
N ASN A 219 22.76 26.25 18.39
CA ASN A 219 23.40 26.98 17.27
C ASN A 219 24.88 26.60 17.00
N GLY A 220 25.26 25.33 17.23
CA GLY A 220 26.61 24.82 16.97
C GLY A 220 27.62 24.91 18.12
N LYS A 221 27.24 25.44 19.30
CA LYS A 221 28.05 25.39 20.53
C LYS A 221 27.48 24.34 21.49
N PHE A 222 27.99 23.12 21.41
CA PHE A 222 27.49 21.99 22.20
C PHE A 222 28.05 22.02 23.62
N LYS A 223 27.27 21.59 24.62
CA LYS A 223 27.75 21.39 25.99
C LYS A 223 27.76 19.92 26.39
N VAL A 224 28.58 19.57 27.40
CA VAL A 224 28.52 18.25 28.02
C VAL A 224 27.11 17.99 28.56
N GLY A 225 26.56 16.81 28.26
CA GLY A 225 25.20 16.41 28.65
C GLY A 225 24.10 16.86 27.70
N GLU A 226 24.38 17.74 26.74
CA GLU A 226 23.39 18.23 25.78
C GLU A 226 23.18 17.23 24.63
N ALA A 227 21.92 16.89 24.35
CA ALA A 227 21.57 15.94 23.31
C ALA A 227 21.68 16.56 21.91
N VAL A 228 22.29 15.83 20.98
CA VAL A 228 22.37 16.17 19.55
C VAL A 228 21.69 15.08 18.75
N THR A 229 20.71 15.46 17.94
CA THR A 229 20.01 14.50 17.10
C THR A 229 20.62 14.47 15.70
N ARG A 230 21.08 13.28 15.29
CA ARG A 230 21.57 12.98 13.94
C ARG A 230 20.45 12.31 13.14
N HIS A 231 20.11 12.89 11.99
CA HIS A 231 19.21 12.27 11.01
C HIS A 231 20.01 11.82 9.80
N ILE A 232 19.83 10.58 9.39
CA ILE A 232 20.45 9.99 8.20
C ILE A 232 19.33 9.54 7.27
N GLU A 233 19.36 10.03 6.03
CA GLU A 233 18.42 9.65 4.97
C GLU A 233 19.15 8.88 3.89
N ILE A 234 18.69 7.66 3.61
CA ILE A 234 19.10 6.91 2.42
C ILE A 234 17.95 6.93 1.42
N ARG A 235 18.20 7.45 0.24
CA ARG A 235 17.24 7.53 -0.85
C ARG A 235 17.75 6.76 -2.06
N THR A 236 16.97 5.77 -2.49
CA THR A 236 17.35 4.89 -3.58
C THR A 236 16.24 4.77 -4.63
N LYS A 237 16.63 4.48 -5.87
CA LYS A 237 15.72 4.17 -6.97
C LYS A 237 16.11 2.83 -7.58
N GLY A 238 15.17 1.90 -7.67
CA GLY A 238 15.41 0.56 -8.20
C GLY A 238 15.92 -0.45 -7.16
N LEU A 239 15.82 -0.14 -5.87
CA LEU A 239 16.09 -1.06 -4.76
C LEU A 239 14.85 -1.12 -3.86
N ALA A 240 14.49 -2.31 -3.39
CA ALA A 240 13.35 -2.48 -2.49
C ALA A 240 13.71 -1.99 -1.08
N GLN A 241 12.71 -1.55 -0.31
CA GLN A 241 12.90 -1.13 1.08
C GLN A 241 13.54 -2.23 1.93
N SER A 242 13.13 -3.49 1.72
CA SER A 242 13.67 -4.66 2.41
C SER A 242 15.12 -5.01 2.06
N HIS A 243 15.71 -4.38 1.03
CA HIS A 243 17.10 -4.57 0.62
C HIS A 243 18.00 -3.39 1.02
N LEU A 244 17.47 -2.40 1.73
CA LEU A 244 18.30 -1.33 2.28
C LEU A 244 19.16 -1.87 3.43
N PRO A 245 20.44 -1.45 3.52
CA PRO A 245 21.35 -1.98 4.52
C PRO A 245 21.07 -1.39 5.90
N ASP A 246 21.31 -2.17 6.94
CA ASP A 246 21.36 -1.67 8.31
C ASP A 246 22.56 -0.74 8.51
N LEU A 247 22.37 0.32 9.31
CA LEU A 247 23.39 1.33 9.54
C LEU A 247 24.00 1.18 10.94
N ASN A 248 25.25 0.75 10.97
CA ASN A 248 26.03 0.60 12.20
C ASN A 248 27.20 1.59 12.20
N PHE A 249 27.35 2.31 13.30
CA PHE A 249 28.40 3.32 13.50
C PHE A 249 29.16 3.03 14.78
N SER A 250 30.48 3.12 14.74
CA SER A 250 31.34 3.02 15.91
C SER A 250 31.66 4.42 16.44
N TYR A 251 31.12 4.76 17.61
CA TYR A 251 31.36 6.03 18.29
C TYR A 251 32.37 5.84 19.44
N PRO A 252 33.14 6.88 19.80
CA PRO A 252 34.01 6.83 20.98
C PRO A 252 33.19 6.77 22.28
N SER A 253 33.81 6.28 23.36
CA SER A 253 33.20 6.18 24.70
C SER A 253 32.75 7.53 25.28
N SER A 254 33.33 8.63 24.81
CA SER A 254 32.97 10.00 25.18
C SER A 254 31.58 10.44 24.69
N VAL A 255 30.86 9.59 23.92
CA VAL A 255 29.49 9.85 23.48
C VAL A 255 28.58 8.68 23.83
N ARG A 256 27.46 8.96 24.51
CA ARG A 256 26.36 7.99 24.63
C ARG A 256 25.44 8.10 23.40
N VAL A 257 25.07 6.96 22.81
CA VAL A 257 24.30 6.90 21.58
C VAL A 257 23.03 6.10 21.80
N TYR A 258 21.90 6.67 21.38
CA TYR A 258 20.60 6.01 21.35
C TYR A 258 20.12 5.94 19.90
N ASN A 259 19.95 4.73 19.37
CA ASN A 259 19.47 4.51 18.01
C ASN A 259 17.95 4.30 18.01
N GLU A 260 17.24 4.98 17.13
CA GLU A 260 15.84 4.68 16.85
C GLU A 260 15.74 3.66 15.70
N LYS A 261 14.64 2.89 15.67
CA LYS A 261 14.41 1.95 14.57
C LYS A 261 14.23 2.73 13.25
N PRO A 262 14.84 2.29 12.14
CA PRO A 262 14.64 2.93 10.84
C PRO A 262 13.17 2.94 10.43
N THR A 263 12.73 4.04 9.82
CA THR A 263 11.41 4.15 9.17
C THR A 263 11.57 4.20 7.66
N TYR A 264 10.59 3.68 6.93
CA TYR A 264 10.65 3.51 5.48
C TYR A 264 9.47 4.18 4.78
N GLU A 265 9.73 4.89 3.68
CA GLU A 265 8.72 5.48 2.80
C GLU A 265 8.97 5.05 1.36
N SER A 266 7.90 4.94 0.57
CA SER A 266 7.97 4.77 -0.88
C SER A 266 7.29 5.95 -1.55
N LYS A 267 8.08 6.80 -2.22
CA LYS A 267 7.59 8.07 -2.78
C LYS A 267 8.13 8.30 -4.17
N SER A 268 7.23 8.50 -5.14
CA SER A 268 7.57 8.79 -6.55
C SER A 268 8.57 7.80 -7.16
N GLY A 269 8.45 6.51 -6.80
CA GLY A 269 9.35 5.44 -7.25
C GLY A 269 10.71 5.40 -6.57
N TYR A 270 10.89 6.12 -5.46
CA TYR A 270 12.05 6.01 -4.58
C TYR A 270 11.68 5.24 -3.32
N SER A 271 12.61 4.41 -2.85
CA SER A 271 12.60 3.87 -1.50
C SER A 271 13.49 4.75 -0.62
N ILE A 272 12.90 5.28 0.45
CA ILE A 272 13.54 6.20 1.38
C ILE A 272 13.59 5.52 2.75
N MET A 273 14.75 5.54 3.39
CA MET A 273 14.95 5.11 4.76
C MET A 273 15.41 6.30 5.59
N HIS A 274 14.73 6.54 6.71
CA HIS A 274 15.12 7.52 7.71
C HIS A 274 15.66 6.79 8.94
N PHE A 275 16.85 7.17 9.37
CA PHE A 275 17.51 6.63 10.55
C PHE A 275 17.89 7.78 11.48
N LYS A 276 17.48 7.69 12.74
CA LYS A 276 17.64 8.76 13.74
C LYS A 276 18.48 8.24 14.91
N GLN A 277 19.43 9.06 15.34
CA GLN A 277 20.27 8.79 16.50
C GLN A 277 20.28 10.00 17.42
N VAL A 278 20.20 9.78 18.72
CA VAL A 278 20.41 10.82 19.74
C VAL A 278 21.78 10.58 20.38
N LEU A 279 22.63 11.60 20.31
CA LEU A 279 24.02 11.57 20.79
C LEU A 279 24.13 12.49 22.01
N ILE A 280 24.69 12.00 23.11
CA ILE A 280 24.91 12.79 24.33
C ILE A 280 26.41 12.76 24.65
N PRO A 281 27.13 13.88 24.44
CA PRO A 281 28.52 14.01 24.85
C PRO A 281 28.67 13.91 26.37
N ARG A 282 29.68 13.17 26.83
CA ARG A 282 29.99 12.99 28.26
C ARG A 282 31.19 13.80 28.74
N GLU A 283 32.01 14.24 27.80
CA GLU A 283 33.28 14.93 28.06
C GLU A 283 33.38 16.17 27.19
N ALA A 284 34.03 17.21 27.72
CA ALA A 284 34.36 18.40 26.96
C ALA A 284 35.54 18.13 26.02
N GLY A 285 35.64 18.91 24.95
CA GLY A 285 36.70 18.79 23.95
C GLY A 285 36.16 18.54 22.55
N THR A 286 37.06 18.12 21.65
CA THR A 286 36.70 17.83 20.26
C THR A 286 36.43 16.35 20.04
N ILE A 287 35.18 16.02 19.76
CA ILE A 287 34.74 14.65 19.47
C ILE A 287 34.61 14.47 17.95
N LEU A 288 35.23 13.42 17.41
CA LEU A 288 35.08 13.05 16.00
C LEU A 288 33.91 12.07 15.83
N LEU A 289 32.81 12.53 15.22
CA LEU A 289 31.67 11.69 14.87
C LEU A 289 31.94 10.96 13.55
N PRO A 290 31.75 9.63 13.51
CA PRO A 290 32.10 8.80 12.35
C PRO A 290 31.28 9.16 11.11
N GLY A 291 31.98 9.20 9.98
CA GLY A 291 31.39 9.13 8.65
C GLY A 291 31.03 7.70 8.26
N MET A 292 30.59 7.50 7.02
CA MET A 292 30.32 6.17 6.46
C MET A 292 30.52 6.20 4.95
N LYS A 293 30.99 5.08 4.38
CA LYS A 293 31.13 4.88 2.94
C LYS A 293 30.38 3.61 2.53
N LEU A 294 29.29 3.77 1.78
CA LEU A 294 28.51 2.68 1.23
C LEU A 294 28.88 2.44 -0.23
N LYS A 295 29.41 1.26 -0.52
CA LYS A 295 29.67 0.81 -1.90
C LYS A 295 28.39 0.21 -2.49
N TRP A 296 27.91 0.71 -3.61
CA TRP A 296 26.71 0.23 -4.30
C TRP A 296 26.97 0.04 -5.80
N TRP A 297 26.11 -0.72 -6.48
CA TRP A 297 26.22 -0.96 -7.91
C TRP A 297 25.26 -0.06 -8.67
N ASN A 298 25.78 0.84 -9.51
CA ASN A 298 24.97 1.72 -10.33
C ASN A 298 24.53 0.99 -11.59
N THR A 299 23.26 0.60 -11.64
CA THR A 299 22.69 -0.18 -12.75
C THR A 299 22.48 0.64 -14.02
N ALA A 300 22.36 1.98 -13.91
CA ALA A 300 22.32 2.86 -15.08
C ALA A 300 23.69 3.00 -15.76
N LYS A 301 24.78 2.96 -14.99
CA LYS A 301 26.15 3.05 -15.50
C LYS A 301 26.84 1.69 -15.64
N SER A 302 26.22 0.62 -15.15
CA SER A 302 26.83 -0.70 -15.00
C SER A 302 28.23 -0.64 -14.37
N ALA A 303 28.35 0.11 -13.27
CA ALA A 303 29.63 0.34 -12.60
C ALA A 303 29.46 0.48 -11.08
N SER A 304 30.53 0.17 -10.34
CA SER A 304 30.56 0.38 -8.89
C SER A 304 30.59 1.88 -8.57
N SER A 305 29.90 2.28 -7.52
CA SER A 305 29.82 3.67 -7.03
C SER A 305 29.84 3.71 -5.52
N ASN A 306 30.18 4.87 -4.96
CA ASN A 306 30.22 5.10 -3.51
C ASN A 306 29.21 6.18 -3.13
N ALA A 307 28.52 5.98 -2.01
CA ALA A 307 27.76 7.02 -1.34
C ALA A 307 28.37 7.25 0.04
N ASN A 308 28.76 8.49 0.31
CA ASN A 308 29.56 8.82 1.48
C ASN A 308 28.81 9.81 2.37
N ILE A 309 28.92 9.59 3.68
CA ILE A 309 28.64 10.56 4.72
C ILE A 309 29.98 10.98 5.31
N ALA A 310 30.25 12.29 5.34
CA ALA A 310 31.47 12.81 5.94
C ALA A 310 31.44 12.67 7.48
N ALA A 311 32.60 12.41 8.06
CA ALA A 311 32.80 12.55 9.50
C ALA A 311 32.59 14.01 9.91
N LYS A 312 32.15 14.24 11.16
CA LYS A 312 31.89 15.58 11.68
C LYS A 312 32.64 15.78 12.99
N LYS A 313 33.40 16.87 13.09
CA LYS A 313 33.98 17.29 14.37
C LYS A 313 32.93 18.04 15.17
N LEU A 314 32.77 17.66 16.43
CA LEU A 314 31.87 18.26 17.40
C LEU A 314 32.73 18.90 18.49
N VAL A 315 32.64 20.22 18.66
CA VAL A 315 33.32 20.93 19.75
C VAL A 315 32.35 21.02 20.91
N VAL A 316 32.69 20.38 22.02
CA VAL A 316 31.87 20.28 23.23
C VAL A 316 32.50 21.12 24.34
N ASN A 317 31.77 22.11 24.81
CA ASN A 317 32.17 22.95 25.92
C ASN A 317 31.80 22.29 27.25
N PRO A 318 32.56 22.54 28.33
CA PRO A 318 32.19 22.11 29.67
C PRO A 318 30.82 22.68 30.06
N SER A 319 30.04 21.90 30.81
CA SER A 319 28.80 22.39 31.43
C SER A 319 29.12 22.98 32.81
N PRO A 320 28.56 24.15 33.19
CA PRO A 320 28.79 24.77 34.49
C PRO A 320 28.42 23.86 35.69
N ASP A 321 27.52 22.90 35.50
CA ASP A 321 26.99 22.02 36.57
C ASP A 321 27.95 20.90 36.99
N LYS A 322 29.21 20.90 36.53
CA LYS A 322 30.28 19.99 36.98
C LYS A 322 31.59 20.72 37.26
N ALA A 323 31.50 21.88 37.89
CA ALA A 323 32.63 22.53 38.55
C ALA A 323 32.47 22.47 40.07
N VAL A 324 32.44 21.25 40.63
CA VAL A 324 32.79 21.02 42.04
C VAL A 324 33.52 19.69 42.06
N ASP A 325 34.85 19.74 42.05
CA ASP A 325 35.65 19.33 43.21
C ASP A 325 37.13 19.39 42.85
N LEU A 326 37.67 20.61 42.71
CA LEU A 326 39.10 20.89 42.76
C LEU A 326 39.22 22.36 43.19
N ILE A 327 39.32 22.64 44.49
CA ILE A 327 40.08 23.74 45.12
C ILE A 327 39.90 23.65 46.66
N ASP A 328 41.04 23.53 47.33
CA ASP A 328 41.40 23.90 48.71
C ASP A 328 40.50 23.57 49.91
N ARG A 329 41.03 22.72 50.80
CA ARG A 329 40.80 22.82 52.25
C ARG A 329 42.16 22.89 52.96
N PRO A 330 42.40 23.87 53.85
CA PRO A 330 43.71 24.12 54.43
C PRO A 330 44.09 23.09 55.49
N ALA A 331 45.41 22.95 55.68
CA ALA A 331 46.05 22.12 56.69
C ALA A 331 45.77 22.60 58.12
N GLY A 332 45.58 21.63 59.02
CA GLY A 332 45.53 21.81 60.47
C GLY A 332 45.56 20.45 61.17
N THR A 333 46.75 20.08 61.67
CA THR A 333 47.04 19.07 62.71
C THR A 333 46.33 19.48 64.02
N ASP A 334 45.76 18.63 64.88
CA ASP A 334 46.38 17.52 65.62
C ASP A 334 45.31 16.53 66.19
N ILE A 335 45.71 15.25 66.14
CA ILE A 335 45.42 14.06 66.99
C ILE A 335 44.34 14.09 68.10
N ASP A 336 43.40 13.13 68.07
CA ASP A 336 43.28 12.11 69.15
C ASP A 336 42.61 10.79 68.70
N SER A 337 43.33 9.71 68.98
CA SER A 337 43.03 8.29 69.18
C SER A 337 41.66 7.68 68.82
N GLY A 338 41.68 6.67 67.93
CA GLY A 338 40.73 5.55 68.02
C GLY A 338 40.53 4.70 66.77
N TRP A 339 41.28 3.59 66.69
CA TRP A 339 40.96 2.34 65.98
C TRP A 339 41.17 2.25 64.45
N LEU A 340 42.06 1.33 64.07
CA LEU A 340 42.17 0.66 62.77
C LEU A 340 41.76 -0.82 62.96
N PRO A 341 41.50 -1.63 61.92
CA PRO A 341 41.04 -1.33 60.55
C PRO A 341 39.88 -2.25 60.11
N GLU A 342 39.09 -1.91 59.08
CA GLU A 342 38.51 -2.97 58.23
C GLU A 342 38.12 -2.51 56.82
N MET A 343 38.52 -3.31 55.84
CA MET A 343 38.22 -3.21 54.41
C MET A 343 36.76 -3.59 54.09
N PRO A 344 36.24 -3.25 52.90
CA PRO A 344 34.80 -3.20 52.65
C PRO A 344 34.19 -4.58 52.41
N ALA A 345 33.15 -4.91 53.19
CA ALA A 345 32.31 -6.09 52.96
C ALA A 345 31.23 -5.80 51.89
N MET A 346 31.15 -6.69 50.89
CA MET A 346 30.05 -6.79 49.93
C MET A 346 28.73 -7.21 50.61
N PRO A 347 27.57 -6.95 49.99
CA PRO A 347 26.28 -6.98 50.67
C PRO A 347 25.77 -8.42 50.84
N GLN A 348 25.44 -8.81 52.06
CA GLN A 348 24.61 -9.98 52.33
C GLN A 348 23.16 -9.52 52.58
N SER A 349 22.38 -9.41 51.51
CA SER A 349 20.93 -9.40 51.64
C SER A 349 20.49 -10.80 52.10
N LEU A 350 20.03 -10.93 53.34
CA LEU A 350 19.29 -12.10 53.79
C LEU A 350 18.02 -12.25 52.94
N SER A 351 18.09 -13.18 51.99
CA SER A 351 17.07 -14.17 51.69
C SER A 351 15.68 -13.94 52.28
N SER A 352 14.87 -13.10 51.63
CA SER A 352 13.41 -13.14 51.77
C SER A 352 12.86 -14.21 50.82
N PHE A 353 13.00 -15.47 51.23
CA PHE A 353 12.29 -16.59 50.62
C PHE A 353 10.85 -16.60 51.12
N PHE A 354 9.92 -15.82 50.55
CA PHE A 354 8.51 -16.23 50.58
C PHE A 354 7.49 -15.50 49.69
N SER A 355 7.80 -14.37 49.06
CA SER A 355 6.71 -13.55 48.48
C SER A 355 6.52 -13.69 46.96
N TRP A 356 7.59 -13.89 46.17
CA TRP A 356 7.46 -13.90 44.70
C TRP A 356 7.36 -15.31 44.10
N GLN A 357 7.94 -16.32 44.74
CA GLN A 357 7.85 -17.71 44.27
C GLN A 357 6.42 -18.26 44.37
N GLY A 358 5.65 -17.85 45.38
CA GLY A 358 4.22 -18.21 45.49
C GLY A 358 3.38 -17.60 44.36
N VAL A 359 3.64 -16.33 44.01
CA VAL A 359 2.97 -15.66 42.88
C VAL A 359 3.36 -16.31 41.55
N ALA A 360 4.64 -16.63 41.35
CA ALA A 360 5.10 -17.31 40.16
C ALA A 360 4.48 -18.71 40.00
N LEU A 361 4.35 -19.47 41.09
CA LEU A 361 3.74 -20.79 41.09
C LEU A 361 2.23 -20.72 40.81
N LEU A 362 1.54 -19.73 41.38
CA LEU A 362 0.13 -19.49 41.10
C LEU A 362 -0.11 -19.16 39.62
N PHE A 363 0.73 -18.30 39.02
CA PHE A 363 0.66 -18.00 37.59
C PHE A 363 0.98 -19.22 36.71
N ALA A 364 1.95 -20.04 37.10
CA ALA A 364 2.28 -21.27 36.36
C ALA A 364 1.13 -22.28 36.38
N VAL A 365 0.47 -22.48 37.53
CA VAL A 365 -0.70 -23.35 37.66
C VAL A 365 -1.88 -22.80 36.86
N MET A 366 -2.13 -21.49 36.92
CA MET A 366 -3.22 -20.85 36.18
C MET A 366 -2.97 -20.92 34.66
N TRP A 367 -1.72 -20.83 34.23
CA TRP A 367 -1.34 -21.02 32.83
C TRP A 367 -1.59 -22.45 32.38
N LEU A 368 -1.19 -23.46 33.16
CA LEU A 368 -1.43 -24.87 32.88
C LEU A 368 -2.92 -25.19 32.77
N ILE A 369 -3.76 -24.69 33.68
CA ILE A 369 -5.22 -24.87 33.64
C ILE A 369 -5.81 -24.25 32.37
N SER A 370 -5.37 -23.04 32.01
CA SER A 370 -5.81 -22.37 30.77
C SER A 370 -5.45 -23.17 29.52
N THR A 371 -4.22 -23.66 29.41
CA THR A 371 -3.80 -24.54 28.30
C THR A 371 -4.56 -25.87 28.29
N ALA A 372 -4.82 -26.48 29.44
CA ALA A 372 -5.60 -27.70 29.53
C ALA A 372 -7.04 -27.49 29.04
N PHE A 373 -7.66 -26.36 29.44
CA PHE A 373 -8.99 -25.99 28.97
C PHE A 373 -9.02 -25.71 27.47
N TRP A 374 -8.01 -25.04 26.93
CA TRP A 374 -7.86 -24.77 25.50
C TRP A 374 -7.65 -26.04 24.65
N LEU A 375 -6.88 -27.00 25.17
CA LEU A 375 -6.71 -28.31 24.52
C LEU A 375 -7.98 -29.16 24.59
N ARG A 376 -8.77 -29.02 25.67
CA ARG A 376 -10.08 -29.70 25.79
C ARG A 376 -11.14 -29.11 24.87
N THR A 377 -11.13 -27.79 24.63
CA THR A 377 -12.06 -27.17 23.66
C THR A 377 -11.70 -27.50 22.21
N ARG A 378 -10.43 -27.78 21.91
CA ARG A 378 -10.01 -28.33 20.59
C ARG A 378 -10.46 -29.76 20.33
N LYS A 379 -10.80 -30.54 21.36
CA LYS A 379 -11.30 -31.92 21.23
C LYS A 379 -12.81 -32.04 21.10
N ARG A 380 -13.55 -30.93 20.96
CA ARG A 380 -14.92 -31.00 20.46
C ARG A 380 -14.86 -31.12 18.94
N PRO A 381 -15.26 -32.26 18.34
CA PRO A 381 -15.35 -32.35 16.89
C PRO A 381 -16.31 -31.27 16.41
N SER A 382 -15.81 -30.31 15.65
CA SER A 382 -16.67 -29.40 14.90
C SER A 382 -17.44 -30.25 13.90
N PRO A 383 -18.78 -30.24 13.88
CA PRO A 383 -19.50 -30.90 12.81
C PRO A 383 -19.08 -30.25 11.49
N ILE A 384 -18.70 -31.07 10.53
CA ILE A 384 -18.43 -30.63 9.16
C ILE A 384 -19.78 -30.21 8.59
N ILE A 385 -20.04 -28.89 8.59
CA ILE A 385 -21.23 -28.31 7.98
C ILE A 385 -20.94 -28.05 6.51
N THR A 386 -21.52 -28.88 5.65
CA THR A 386 -21.72 -28.62 4.23
C THR A 386 -22.48 -27.29 4.05
N PRO A 387 -21.96 -26.31 3.31
CA PRO A 387 -22.63 -25.01 3.18
C PRO A 387 -23.74 -25.08 2.13
N GLY A 388 -24.97 -24.74 2.50
CA GLY A 388 -25.98 -24.46 1.47
C GLY A 388 -27.39 -24.10 1.94
N MET A 389 -28.01 -24.88 2.83
CA MET A 389 -29.47 -24.75 3.03
C MET A 389 -29.96 -24.69 4.48
N GLN A 390 -29.24 -25.28 5.45
CA GLN A 390 -29.64 -25.25 6.87
C GLN A 390 -29.36 -23.89 7.55
N LYS A 391 -28.22 -23.25 7.28
CA LYS A 391 -27.80 -21.99 7.94
C LYS A 391 -28.77 -20.81 7.76
N GLN A 392 -29.60 -20.85 6.72
CA GLN A 392 -30.57 -19.80 6.41
C GLN A 392 -31.90 -19.97 7.17
N GLU A 393 -32.24 -21.21 7.56
CA GLU A 393 -33.41 -21.50 8.38
C GLU A 393 -33.14 -21.18 9.86
N ASP A 394 -31.92 -21.49 10.32
CA ASP A 394 -31.43 -21.18 11.66
C ASP A 394 -31.28 -19.67 11.90
N THR A 395 -30.91 -18.89 10.88
CA THR A 395 -30.76 -17.43 11.01
C THR A 395 -32.09 -16.71 11.10
N LEU A 396 -33.13 -17.15 10.37
CA LEU A 396 -34.47 -16.57 10.46
C LEU A 396 -35.16 -16.91 11.78
N SER A 397 -35.02 -18.14 12.27
CA SER A 397 -35.55 -18.56 13.57
C SER A 397 -34.85 -17.83 14.72
N ALA A 398 -33.52 -17.71 14.68
CA ALA A 398 -32.76 -16.93 15.65
C ALA A 398 -33.12 -15.43 15.63
N LEU A 399 -33.36 -14.85 14.44
CA LEU A 399 -33.82 -13.47 14.32
C LEU A 399 -35.23 -13.27 14.88
N TYR A 400 -36.10 -14.27 14.72
CA TYR A 400 -37.44 -14.26 15.30
C TYR A 400 -37.40 -14.35 16.83
N GLN A 401 -36.49 -15.15 17.39
CA GLN A 401 -36.26 -15.22 18.84
C GLN A 401 -35.67 -13.92 19.39
N ALA A 402 -34.65 -13.35 18.75
CA ALA A 402 -34.09 -12.06 19.14
C ALA A 402 -35.13 -10.93 19.13
N ALA A 403 -36.09 -10.98 18.19
CA ALA A 403 -37.23 -10.06 18.15
C ALA A 403 -38.23 -10.28 19.29
N LEU A 404 -38.43 -11.52 19.76
CA LEU A 404 -39.24 -11.82 20.95
C LEU A 404 -38.57 -11.33 22.23
N ASP A 405 -37.26 -11.58 22.35
CA ASP A 405 -36.43 -11.19 23.49
C ASP A 405 -36.16 -9.68 23.57
N LYS A 406 -36.60 -8.92 22.55
CA LYS A 406 -36.35 -7.48 22.40
C LYS A 406 -34.86 -7.10 22.47
N ASP A 407 -33.98 -7.97 21.97
CA ASP A 407 -32.54 -7.74 21.97
C ASP A 407 -32.12 -7.01 20.68
N ALA A 408 -32.04 -5.69 20.73
CA ALA A 408 -31.72 -4.84 19.58
C ALA A 408 -30.34 -5.15 18.95
N VAL A 409 -29.36 -5.58 19.76
CA VAL A 409 -28.00 -5.91 19.31
C VAL A 409 -28.01 -7.23 18.53
N LYS A 410 -28.69 -8.26 19.06
CA LYS A 410 -28.85 -9.53 18.35
C LYS A 410 -29.68 -9.38 17.07
N ILE A 411 -30.71 -8.53 17.09
CA ILE A 411 -31.50 -8.22 15.88
C ILE A 411 -30.60 -7.62 14.79
N ALA A 412 -29.78 -6.62 15.12
CA ALA A 412 -28.87 -5.96 14.18
C ALA A 412 -27.90 -6.94 13.51
N THR A 413 -27.26 -7.78 14.31
CA THR A 413 -26.23 -8.73 13.86
C THR A 413 -26.84 -9.85 13.02
N LEU A 414 -27.92 -10.48 13.49
CA LEU A 414 -28.60 -11.56 12.77
C LEU A 414 -29.25 -11.06 11.47
N PHE A 415 -29.75 -9.81 11.47
CA PHE A 415 -30.36 -9.22 10.28
C PHE A 415 -29.36 -8.92 9.16
N GLN A 416 -28.10 -8.63 9.47
CA GLN A 416 -27.02 -8.49 8.49
C GLN A 416 -26.58 -9.84 7.92
N LEU A 417 -26.56 -10.88 8.75
CA LEU A 417 -26.17 -12.24 8.35
C LEU A 417 -27.25 -12.95 7.52
N TRP A 418 -28.51 -12.53 7.65
CA TRP A 418 -29.63 -13.15 6.94
C TRP A 418 -29.67 -12.80 5.45
N GLN A 419 -29.57 -13.82 4.58
CA GLN A 419 -29.60 -13.61 3.12
C GLN A 419 -31.01 -13.29 2.60
N LYS A 420 -31.34 -12.01 2.46
CA LYS A 420 -32.68 -11.51 2.09
C LYS A 420 -33.00 -11.56 0.58
N GLY A 421 -32.06 -12.00 -0.27
CA GLY A 421 -32.17 -11.95 -1.74
C GLY A 421 -33.33 -12.71 -2.38
N HIS A 422 -34.02 -13.57 -1.62
CA HIS A 422 -35.19 -14.33 -2.07
C HIS A 422 -36.53 -13.63 -1.76
N LEU A 423 -36.54 -12.54 -1.00
CA LEU A 423 -37.73 -11.80 -0.62
C LEU A 423 -38.07 -10.72 -1.66
N ALA A 424 -39.35 -10.36 -1.78
CA ALA A 424 -39.77 -9.24 -2.62
C ALA A 424 -39.12 -7.92 -2.16
N VAL A 425 -38.65 -7.10 -3.10
CA VAL A 425 -38.04 -5.78 -2.85
C VAL A 425 -38.83 -4.89 -1.87
N PRO A 426 -40.18 -4.76 -1.98
CA PRO A 426 -40.94 -3.96 -1.00
C PRO A 426 -40.89 -4.52 0.42
N LEU A 427 -40.85 -5.85 0.58
CA LEU A 427 -40.74 -6.50 1.89
C LEU A 427 -39.34 -6.31 2.50
N GLN A 428 -38.29 -6.36 1.67
CA GLN A 428 -36.92 -6.06 2.11
C GLN A 428 -36.80 -4.63 2.60
N LYS A 429 -37.39 -3.66 1.87
CA LYS A 429 -37.38 -2.25 2.26
C LYS A 429 -38.11 -2.03 3.59
N ALA A 430 -39.29 -2.63 3.76
CA ALA A 430 -40.06 -2.55 5.01
C ALA A 430 -39.30 -3.17 6.21
N LEU A 431 -38.59 -4.28 6.00
CA LEU A 431 -37.76 -4.92 7.02
C LEU A 431 -36.54 -4.07 7.41
N ASN A 432 -35.83 -3.50 6.43
CA ASN A 432 -34.67 -2.65 6.69
C ASN A 432 -35.10 -1.39 7.47
N THR A 433 -36.16 -0.71 7.03
CA THR A 433 -36.68 0.47 7.73
C THR A 433 -37.08 0.17 9.17
N GLU A 434 -37.67 -1.00 9.45
CA GLU A 434 -38.07 -1.34 10.80
C GLU A 434 -36.87 -1.65 11.72
N VAL A 435 -35.84 -2.32 11.20
CA VAL A 435 -34.61 -2.57 11.96
C VAL A 435 -33.85 -1.27 12.24
N ASP A 436 -33.79 -0.36 11.26
CA ASP A 436 -33.18 0.97 11.43
C ASP A 436 -33.94 1.78 12.51
N ASN A 437 -35.27 1.71 12.54
CA ASN A 437 -36.08 2.36 13.57
C ASN A 437 -35.80 1.80 14.97
N ILE A 438 -35.58 0.49 15.11
CA ILE A 438 -35.26 -0.16 16.39
C ILE A 438 -33.86 0.27 16.86
N GLN A 439 -32.88 0.30 15.96
CA GLN A 439 -31.53 0.77 16.29
C GLN A 439 -31.54 2.26 16.70
N ASN A 440 -32.27 3.10 15.97
CA ASN A 440 -32.40 4.50 16.31
C ASN A 440 -33.11 4.72 17.65
N ALA A 441 -34.10 3.89 17.99
CA ALA A 441 -34.80 3.98 19.27
C ALA A 441 -33.94 3.56 20.49
N GLU A 442 -33.10 2.53 20.32
CA GLU A 442 -32.27 1.96 21.41
C GLU A 442 -30.95 2.70 21.63
N PHE A 443 -30.34 3.23 20.55
CA PHE A 443 -28.98 3.81 20.57
C PHE A 443 -28.94 5.33 20.43
N CYS A 444 -30.09 6.04 20.41
CA CYS A 444 -30.12 7.50 20.50
C CYS A 444 -30.03 7.99 21.95
N GLU A 445 -29.50 9.20 22.12
CA GLU A 445 -29.31 9.89 23.41
C GLU A 445 -30.61 10.03 24.22
N ASN A 446 -31.76 10.15 23.54
CA ASN A 446 -33.09 10.05 24.13
C ASN A 446 -33.69 8.67 23.86
N LYS A 447 -33.59 7.75 24.83
CA LYS A 447 -34.16 6.39 24.75
C LYS A 447 -35.67 6.45 24.52
N LYS A 448 -36.11 6.21 23.28
CA LYS A 448 -37.53 6.01 22.97
C LYS A 448 -37.84 4.52 23.03
N GLY A 449 -38.87 4.14 23.79
CA GLY A 449 -39.31 2.74 23.82
C GLY A 449 -39.78 2.29 22.43
N TRP A 450 -39.31 1.13 21.97
CA TRP A 450 -39.74 0.53 20.71
C TRP A 450 -40.59 -0.73 20.95
N THR A 451 -41.33 -1.15 19.93
CA THR A 451 -42.18 -2.35 20.00
C THR A 451 -41.79 -3.36 18.92
N ASN A 452 -41.76 -4.63 19.29
CA ASN A 452 -41.40 -5.73 18.38
C ASN A 452 -42.57 -6.22 17.49
N LYS A 453 -43.79 -5.72 17.70
CA LYS A 453 -45.01 -6.19 17.00
C LYS A 453 -44.89 -6.10 15.48
N LYS A 454 -44.35 -4.99 14.98
CA LYS A 454 -44.23 -4.72 13.54
C LYS A 454 -43.12 -5.55 12.89
N LEU A 455 -41.97 -5.68 13.55
CA LEU A 455 -40.88 -6.58 13.13
C LEU A 455 -41.35 -8.05 13.08
N LEU A 456 -42.04 -8.54 14.12
CA LEU A 456 -42.55 -9.92 14.16
C LEU A 456 -43.56 -10.19 13.03
N LYS A 457 -44.42 -9.22 12.69
CA LYS A 457 -45.37 -9.33 11.55
C LYS A 457 -44.63 -9.45 10.22
N LEU A 458 -43.56 -8.68 10.02
CA LEU A 458 -42.75 -8.72 8.81
C LEU A 458 -41.93 -10.02 8.70
N LEU A 459 -41.39 -10.53 9.81
CA LEU A 459 -40.68 -11.81 9.86
C LEU A 459 -41.63 -13.01 9.60
N LYS A 460 -42.86 -12.97 10.12
CA LYS A 460 -43.90 -13.97 9.77
C LYS A 460 -44.22 -13.97 8.27
N LYS A 461 -44.36 -12.79 7.65
CA LYS A 461 -44.56 -12.66 6.19
C LYS A 461 -43.35 -13.18 5.40
N ALA A 462 -42.14 -12.95 5.88
CA ALA A 462 -40.94 -13.50 5.25
C ALA A 462 -40.88 -15.04 5.34
N ARG A 463 -41.35 -15.62 6.46
CA ARG A 463 -41.44 -17.07 6.64
C ARG A 463 -42.50 -17.70 5.73
N SER A 464 -43.67 -17.07 5.55
CA SER A 464 -44.75 -17.61 4.71
C SER A 464 -44.41 -17.61 3.21
N HIS A 465 -43.64 -16.62 2.72
CA HIS A 465 -43.15 -16.59 1.34
C HIS A 465 -42.24 -17.78 0.98
N LYS A 466 -41.62 -18.45 1.96
CA LYS A 466 -40.79 -19.66 1.75
C LYS A 466 -41.66 -20.92 1.52
N ASN A 467 -42.81 -21.02 2.18
CA ASN A 467 -43.74 -22.16 2.03
C ASN A 467 -44.48 -22.16 0.68
N ILE A 468 -44.79 -20.99 0.12
CA ILE A 468 -45.44 -20.86 -1.20
C ILE A 468 -44.55 -21.45 -2.31
N LYS A 469 -43.21 -21.35 -2.18
CA LYS A 469 -42.27 -21.91 -3.14
C LYS A 469 -42.11 -23.43 -3.03
N LYS A 470 -42.29 -24.00 -1.82
CA LYS A 470 -42.30 -25.46 -1.59
C LYS A 470 -43.52 -26.13 -2.24
N MET A 471 -44.67 -25.44 -2.26
CA MET A 471 -45.87 -25.86 -3.01
C MET A 471 -45.71 -25.67 -4.53
N MET A 472 -45.07 -24.59 -4.99
CA MET A 472 -44.86 -24.37 -6.43
C MET A 472 -43.80 -25.29 -7.07
N SER A 473 -42.87 -25.84 -6.28
CA SER A 473 -41.91 -26.83 -6.77
C SER A 473 -42.46 -28.26 -6.81
N SER A 474 -43.61 -28.55 -6.19
CA SER A 474 -44.23 -29.89 -6.17
C SER A 474 -45.35 -30.08 -7.21
N LEU A 475 -45.62 -29.09 -8.05
CA LEU A 475 -46.71 -29.11 -9.04
C LEU A 475 -46.22 -29.04 -10.50
N ALA A 476 -45.02 -29.52 -10.79
CA ALA A 476 -44.51 -29.59 -12.16
C ALA A 476 -43.92 -30.96 -12.47
N ASN A 477 -44.80 -31.92 -12.83
CA ASN A 477 -44.61 -32.83 -13.96
C ASN A 477 -45.89 -33.67 -14.14
N ILE A 478 -46.70 -33.28 -15.13
CA ILE A 478 -47.59 -34.19 -15.86
C ILE A 478 -47.39 -33.82 -17.33
N THR A 479 -46.60 -34.63 -18.02
CA THR A 479 -46.60 -34.72 -19.49
C THR A 479 -47.75 -35.61 -19.90
N PRO A 480 -48.65 -35.21 -20.82
CA PRO A 480 -49.57 -36.15 -21.44
C PRO A 480 -48.82 -36.98 -22.50
N GLU A 481 -49.12 -38.28 -22.54
CA GLU A 481 -48.85 -39.16 -23.70
C GLU A 481 -49.64 -38.72 -24.94
#